data_AF-A0A7S3JUD0-F1
#
_entry.id   AF-A0A7S3JUD0-F1
#
_cell.length_a   1.000
_cell.length_b   1.000
_cell.length_c   1.000
_cell.angle_alpha   90.00
_cell.angle_beta   90.00
_cell.angle_gamma   90.00
#
_symmetry.space_group_name_H-M   'P 1'
#
loop_
_entity.id
_entity.type
_entity.pdbx_description
1 polymer ?
#
loop_
_entity_poly.entity_id
_entity_poly.type
_entity_poly.pdbx_seq_one_letter_code
_entity_poly.pdbx_strand_id
1 'polypeptide(L)'
;VAIRLYAYSMKKIMLLRFVIVLRLVMGLRTCLTRGLAASTVAAAQIVCAAPGVEEGTKLFEANCASCHAGGGNIVARQKTLTTANLKADGYTTDEKLSNMIAKGVGAMPGFGQDCAPKYACTFGTRLSEEEIVTLAQYVQIQAQAGWAST
;
A
#
# COMPACT_ATOMS: atom_id res chain seq x y z
N VAL A 1 2.65 -27.43 38.08
CA VAL A 1 1.91 -26.37 37.35
C VAL A 1 2.38 -26.22 35.89
N ALA A 2 3.69 -26.16 35.62
CA ALA A 2 4.25 -25.99 34.26
C ALA A 2 3.83 -27.06 33.22
N ILE A 3 3.76 -28.35 33.60
CA ILE A 3 3.40 -29.44 32.67
C ILE A 3 1.96 -29.31 32.14
N ARG A 4 1.03 -28.81 32.98
CA ARG A 4 -0.38 -28.59 32.57
C ARG A 4 -0.54 -27.39 31.63
N LEU A 5 0.28 -26.34 31.80
CA LEU A 5 0.31 -25.18 30.90
C LEU A 5 0.93 -25.53 29.53
N TYR A 6 1.97 -26.38 29.51
CA TYR A 6 2.60 -26.85 28.28
C TYR A 6 1.66 -27.75 27.47
N ALA A 7 0.97 -28.68 28.13
CA ALA A 7 -0.04 -29.53 27.49
C ALA A 7 -1.25 -28.73 26.95
N TYR A 8 -1.65 -27.65 27.65
CA TYR A 8 -2.71 -26.74 27.19
C TYR A 8 -2.29 -25.93 25.95
N SER A 9 -1.05 -25.43 25.93
CA SER A 9 -0.47 -24.71 24.78
C SER A 9 -0.35 -25.60 23.54
N MET A 10 0.14 -26.83 23.71
CA MET A 10 0.25 -27.82 22.64
C MET A 10 -1.13 -28.20 22.07
N LYS A 11 -2.15 -28.40 22.92
CA LYS A 11 -3.53 -28.67 22.46
C LYS A 11 -4.13 -27.50 21.67
N LYS A 12 -3.90 -26.25 22.09
CA LYS A 12 -4.36 -25.05 21.35
C LYS A 12 -3.67 -24.93 19.99
N ILE A 13 -2.36 -25.17 19.92
CA ILE A 13 -1.61 -25.13 18.66
C ILE A 13 -2.10 -26.23 17.70
N MET A 14 -2.36 -27.44 18.23
CA MET A 14 -2.89 -28.54 17.41
C MET A 14 -4.32 -28.27 16.92
N LEU A 15 -5.18 -27.68 17.75
CA LEU A 15 -6.55 -27.27 17.35
C LEU A 15 -6.51 -26.15 16.31
N LEU A 16 -5.64 -25.15 16.49
CA LEU A 16 -5.51 -24.01 15.56
C LEU A 16 -5.00 -24.47 14.19
N ARG A 17 -4.02 -25.38 14.15
CA ARG A 17 -3.53 -25.99 12.90
C ARG A 17 -4.60 -26.87 12.23
N PHE A 18 -5.39 -27.61 13.02
CA PHE A 18 -6.50 -28.41 12.47
C PHE A 18 -7.61 -27.53 11.88
N VAL A 19 -7.96 -26.42 12.52
CA VAL A 19 -8.96 -25.45 11.99
C VAL A 19 -8.44 -24.75 10.73
N ILE A 20 -7.16 -24.40 10.66
CA ILE A 20 -6.55 -23.79 9.47
C ILE A 20 -6.53 -24.78 8.31
N VAL A 21 -6.13 -26.04 8.56
CA VAL A 21 -6.17 -27.09 7.53
C VAL A 21 -7.62 -27.35 7.10
N LEU A 22 -8.57 -27.47 8.02
CA LEU A 22 -10.00 -27.67 7.71
C LEU A 22 -10.60 -26.53 6.88
N ARG A 23 -10.20 -25.27 7.14
CA ARG A 23 -10.60 -24.10 6.33
C ARG A 23 -9.96 -24.10 4.94
N LEU A 24 -8.73 -24.60 4.80
CA LEU A 24 -8.08 -24.79 3.50
C LEU A 24 -8.74 -25.91 2.68
N VAL A 25 -9.18 -27.02 3.30
CA VAL A 25 -9.85 -28.12 2.56
C VAL A 25 -11.32 -27.82 2.23
N MET A 26 -12.03 -27.06 3.07
CA MET A 26 -13.41 -26.63 2.79
C MET A 26 -13.50 -25.44 1.82
N GLY A 27 -12.44 -24.65 1.66
CA GLY A 27 -12.37 -23.53 0.70
C GLY A 27 -12.28 -23.92 -0.77
N LEU A 28 -12.14 -25.23 -1.10
CA LEU A 28 -11.95 -25.72 -2.47
C LEU A 28 -13.16 -26.50 -3.03
N ARG A 29 -14.32 -26.54 -2.34
CA ARG A 29 -15.42 -27.46 -2.71
C ARG A 29 -16.81 -26.88 -2.96
N THR A 30 -17.03 -25.57 -3.03
CA THR A 30 -18.35 -25.00 -3.36
C THR A 30 -18.38 -24.23 -4.67
N CYS A 31 -17.95 -24.86 -5.77
CA CYS A 31 -18.26 -24.34 -7.12
C CYS A 31 -18.52 -25.45 -8.16
N LEU A 32 -19.06 -26.59 -7.73
CA LEU A 32 -19.66 -27.55 -8.65
C LEU A 32 -21.06 -27.88 -8.15
N THR A 33 -22.06 -27.22 -8.73
CA THR A 33 -23.39 -27.75 -9.14
C THR A 33 -24.49 -26.68 -9.05
N ARG A 34 -24.72 -25.96 -10.16
CA ARG A 34 -26.09 -25.61 -10.61
C ARG A 34 -26.08 -25.01 -12.02
N GLY A 35 -26.73 -25.74 -12.92
CA GLY A 35 -27.61 -25.19 -13.96
C GLY A 35 -26.96 -24.63 -15.21
N LEU A 36 -27.13 -25.36 -16.32
CA LEU A 36 -27.24 -24.76 -17.65
C LEU A 36 -28.34 -23.69 -17.64
N ALA A 37 -27.96 -22.43 -17.79
CA ALA A 37 -28.81 -21.39 -18.36
C ALA A 37 -27.90 -20.38 -19.06
N ALA A 38 -28.03 -20.30 -20.38
CA ALA A 38 -27.33 -19.33 -21.21
C ALA A 38 -27.72 -17.91 -20.77
N SER A 39 -26.75 -17.13 -20.31
CA SER A 39 -26.79 -15.67 -20.28
C SER A 39 -25.37 -15.15 -20.09
N THR A 40 -25.04 -14.12 -20.86
CA THR A 40 -23.75 -13.45 -21.01
C THR A 40 -22.95 -13.33 -19.72
N VAL A 41 -21.80 -14.01 -19.66
CA VAL A 41 -20.82 -13.85 -18.57
C VAL A 41 -20.12 -12.51 -18.77
N ALA A 42 -20.62 -11.46 -18.11
CA ALA A 42 -19.79 -10.31 -17.79
C ALA A 42 -18.69 -10.80 -16.85
N ALA A 43 -17.44 -10.81 -17.33
CA ALA A 43 -16.28 -11.12 -16.53
C ALA A 43 -16.08 -10.01 -15.49
N ALA A 44 -16.74 -10.12 -14.34
CA ALA A 44 -16.39 -9.35 -13.16
C ALA A 44 -15.04 -9.87 -12.65
N GLN A 45 -13.97 -9.22 -13.09
CA GLN A 45 -12.62 -9.48 -12.60
C GLN A 45 -12.58 -9.03 -11.14
N ILE A 46 -12.51 -9.99 -10.21
CA ILE A 46 -12.22 -9.69 -8.81
C ILE A 46 -10.75 -9.29 -8.76
N VAL A 47 -10.49 -7.99 -8.87
CA VAL A 47 -9.17 -7.41 -8.61
C VAL A 47 -9.05 -7.33 -7.09
N CYS A 48 -8.43 -8.34 -6.48
CA CYS A 48 -7.93 -8.18 -5.13
C CYS A 48 -6.80 -7.15 -5.19
N ALA A 49 -7.09 -5.89 -4.80
CA ALA A 49 -6.03 -4.94 -4.55
C ALA A 49 -5.09 -5.54 -3.49
N ALA A 50 -3.79 -5.58 -3.78
CA ALA A 50 -2.82 -6.04 -2.80
C ALA A 50 -2.93 -5.16 -1.54
N PRO A 51 -2.83 -5.72 -0.32
CA PRO A 51 -3.09 -4.97 0.91
C PRO A 51 -2.24 -3.70 1.07
N GLY A 52 -1.03 -3.65 0.48
CA GLY A 52 -0.19 -2.46 0.46
C GLY A 52 -0.69 -1.32 -0.43
N VAL A 53 -1.49 -1.61 -1.46
CA VAL A 53 -2.06 -0.58 -2.35
C VAL A 53 -3.19 0.17 -1.66
N GLU A 54 -4.04 -0.52 -0.90
CA GLU A 54 -5.14 0.11 -0.15
C GLU A 54 -4.60 1.09 0.91
N GLU A 55 -3.62 0.64 1.70
CA GLU A 55 -3.00 1.49 2.72
C GLU A 55 -2.25 2.67 2.09
N GLY A 56 -1.48 2.40 1.02
CA GLY A 56 -0.81 3.45 0.26
C GLY A 56 -1.77 4.48 -0.32
N THR A 57 -2.96 4.06 -0.77
CA THR A 57 -4.02 4.96 -1.26
C THR A 57 -4.49 5.87 -0.14
N LYS A 58 -4.84 5.33 1.03
CA LYS A 58 -5.31 6.12 2.18
C LYS A 58 -4.25 7.13 2.64
N LEU A 59 -3.01 6.68 2.77
CA LEU A 59 -1.90 7.55 3.15
C LEU A 59 -1.70 8.66 2.10
N PHE A 60 -1.77 8.34 0.82
CA PHE A 60 -1.57 9.30 -0.26
C PHE A 60 -2.70 10.34 -0.33
N GLU A 61 -3.95 9.90 -0.19
CA GLU A 61 -5.11 10.79 -0.15
C GLU A 61 -5.03 11.77 1.02
N ALA A 62 -4.65 11.27 2.20
CA ALA A 62 -4.56 12.09 3.41
C ALA A 62 -3.40 13.10 3.38
N ASN A 63 -2.27 12.77 2.74
CA ASN A 63 -1.02 13.53 2.90
C ASN A 63 -0.48 14.18 1.62
N CYS A 64 -0.83 13.66 0.44
CA CYS A 64 -0.13 13.98 -0.81
C CYS A 64 -1.07 14.51 -1.91
N ALA A 65 -2.30 14.01 -1.98
CA ALA A 65 -3.22 14.25 -3.09
C ALA A 65 -3.60 15.72 -3.27
N SER A 66 -3.60 16.51 -2.19
CA SER A 66 -3.86 17.96 -2.27
C SER A 66 -2.90 18.67 -3.24
N CYS A 67 -1.65 18.22 -3.33
CA CYS A 67 -0.67 18.75 -4.27
C CYS A 67 -0.47 17.86 -5.51
N HIS A 68 -0.68 16.55 -5.38
CA HIS A 68 -0.29 15.53 -6.36
C HIS A 68 -1.44 14.68 -6.89
N ALA A 69 -2.68 15.18 -6.87
CA ALA A 69 -3.83 14.51 -7.46
C ALA A 69 -3.54 14.04 -8.90
N GLY A 70 -3.91 12.78 -9.21
CA GLY A 70 -3.66 12.16 -10.51
C GLY A 70 -2.18 12.10 -10.92
N GLY A 71 -1.26 12.13 -9.95
CA GLY A 71 0.18 12.16 -10.20
C GLY A 71 0.72 13.52 -10.66
N GLY A 72 -0.11 14.58 -10.64
CA GLY A 72 0.29 15.93 -11.01
C GLY A 72 1.20 16.60 -9.97
N ASN A 73 1.39 17.90 -10.11
CA ASN A 73 1.95 18.76 -9.08
C ASN A 73 1.39 20.17 -9.26
N ILE A 74 0.63 20.67 -8.29
CA ILE A 74 0.00 22.00 -8.39
C ILE A 74 0.97 23.16 -8.11
N VAL A 75 2.05 22.89 -7.37
CA VAL A 75 3.04 23.89 -6.96
C VAL A 75 4.10 24.06 -8.04
N ALA A 76 4.62 22.96 -8.57
CA ALA A 76 5.63 22.94 -9.61
C ALA A 76 5.20 22.02 -10.76
N ARG A 77 4.54 22.58 -11.78
CA ARG A 77 3.89 21.84 -12.88
C ARG A 77 4.79 20.86 -13.63
N GLN A 78 6.10 21.09 -13.64
CA GLN A 78 7.09 20.21 -14.28
C GLN A 78 7.61 19.09 -13.37
N LYS A 79 7.25 19.09 -12.08
CA LYS A 79 7.72 18.14 -11.06
C LYS A 79 6.61 17.17 -10.64
N THR A 80 6.02 16.49 -11.62
CA THR A 80 4.93 15.51 -11.43
C THR A 80 5.47 14.16 -10.95
N LEU A 81 4.59 13.32 -10.42
CA LEU A 81 4.89 11.93 -10.03
C LEU A 81 4.76 10.92 -11.19
N THR A 82 4.88 11.37 -12.44
CA THR A 82 4.91 10.47 -13.61
C THR A 82 6.26 9.75 -13.71
N THR A 83 6.28 8.55 -14.28
CA THR A 83 7.52 7.77 -14.45
C THR A 83 8.62 8.55 -15.16
N ALA A 84 8.28 9.34 -16.18
CA ALA A 84 9.24 10.14 -16.92
C ALA A 84 9.92 11.20 -16.04
N ASN A 85 9.13 11.96 -15.26
CA ASN A 85 9.65 13.03 -14.41
C ASN A 85 10.39 12.49 -13.17
N LEU A 86 9.88 11.43 -12.53
CA LEU A 86 10.60 10.76 -11.45
C LEU A 86 11.97 10.24 -11.91
N LYS A 87 12.04 9.65 -13.11
CA LYS A 87 13.30 9.19 -13.69
C LYS A 87 14.24 10.34 -14.05
N ALA A 88 13.73 11.41 -14.66
CA ALA A 88 14.52 12.58 -15.02
C ALA A 88 15.15 13.25 -13.77
N ASP A 89 14.42 13.23 -12.65
CA ASP A 89 14.87 13.80 -11.37
C ASP A 89 15.66 12.79 -10.51
N GLY A 90 15.84 11.56 -11.00
CA GLY A 90 16.67 10.54 -10.37
C GLY A 90 15.98 9.73 -9.26
N TYR A 91 14.68 9.87 -9.06
CA TYR A 91 13.86 9.12 -8.08
C TYR A 91 13.37 7.77 -8.64
N THR A 92 14.31 6.91 -9.01
CA THR A 92 14.03 5.63 -9.71
C THR A 92 13.90 4.42 -8.79
N THR A 93 14.02 4.59 -7.48
CA THR A 93 13.98 3.50 -6.49
C THR A 93 13.11 3.89 -5.30
N ASP A 94 12.55 2.89 -4.61
CA ASP A 94 11.73 3.12 -3.41
C ASP A 94 12.52 3.87 -2.35
N GLU A 95 13.80 3.53 -2.15
CA GLU A 95 14.67 4.21 -1.20
C GLU A 95 14.81 5.71 -1.49
N LYS A 96 14.94 6.10 -2.76
CA LYS A 96 15.07 7.51 -3.13
C LYS A 96 13.75 8.26 -2.98
N LEU A 97 12.63 7.62 -3.31
CA LEU A 97 11.29 8.17 -3.08
C LEU A 97 10.99 8.32 -1.59
N SER A 98 11.27 7.29 -0.78
CA SER A 98 11.15 7.33 0.67
C SER A 98 11.99 8.44 1.28
N ASN A 99 13.25 8.59 0.85
CA ASN A 99 14.11 9.69 1.30
C ASN A 99 13.54 11.07 0.92
N MET A 100 13.00 11.22 -0.29
CA MET A 100 12.35 12.45 -0.74
C MET A 100 11.13 12.78 0.11
N ILE A 101 10.26 11.80 0.38
CA ILE A 101 9.07 11.98 1.21
C ILE A 101 9.47 12.31 2.66
N ALA A 102 10.47 11.61 3.19
CA ALA A 102 10.95 11.80 4.56
C ALA A 102 11.52 13.20 4.78
N LYS A 103 12.37 13.68 3.87
CA LYS A 103 13.15 14.92 4.03
C LYS A 103 12.54 16.14 3.36
N GLY A 104 11.66 15.94 2.39
CA GLY A 104 11.15 17.00 1.53
C GLY A 104 12.16 17.40 0.46
N VAL A 105 11.69 18.18 -0.52
CA VAL A 105 12.53 18.74 -1.59
C VAL A 105 11.95 20.06 -2.07
N GLY A 106 12.75 21.13 -2.01
CA GLY A 106 12.33 22.47 -2.39
C GLY A 106 11.11 22.93 -1.58
N ALA A 107 9.98 23.13 -2.26
CA ALA A 107 8.73 23.55 -1.63
C ALA A 107 7.91 22.39 -1.03
N MET A 108 8.26 21.13 -1.34
CA MET A 108 7.60 19.97 -0.75
C MET A 108 8.14 19.75 0.67
N PRO A 109 7.29 19.78 1.71
CA PRO A 109 7.74 19.53 3.08
C PRO A 109 8.14 18.07 3.28
N GLY A 110 9.08 17.81 4.20
CA GLY A 110 9.39 16.45 4.66
C GLY A 110 8.41 15.92 5.70
N PHE A 111 8.09 14.64 5.62
CA PHE A 111 7.08 13.97 6.46
C PHE A 111 7.67 13.02 7.51
N GLY A 112 8.98 12.76 7.48
CA GLY A 112 9.64 11.84 8.41
C GLY A 112 9.69 12.37 9.85
N GLN A 113 9.78 11.43 10.80
CA GLN A 113 9.98 11.72 12.23
C GLN A 113 11.22 12.59 12.46
N ASP A 114 12.32 12.24 11.79
CA ASP A 114 13.62 12.92 11.94
C ASP A 114 13.81 14.09 10.97
N CYS A 115 12.77 14.53 10.26
CA CYS A 115 12.91 15.67 9.35
C CYS A 115 13.24 16.94 10.13
N ALA A 116 14.33 17.58 9.72
CA ALA A 116 14.85 18.82 10.25
C ALA A 116 15.48 19.66 9.13
N PRO A 117 15.56 21.00 9.29
CA PRO A 117 14.98 21.81 10.38
C PRO A 117 13.45 21.91 10.28
N LYS A 118 12.77 22.27 11.38
CA LYS A 118 11.30 22.21 11.49
C LYS A 118 10.55 22.93 10.36
N TYR A 119 11.08 24.04 9.84
CA TYR A 119 10.45 24.81 8.77
C TYR A 119 10.47 24.12 7.40
N ALA A 120 11.34 23.13 7.18
CA ALA A 120 11.42 22.36 5.94
C ALA A 120 10.46 21.15 5.94
N CYS A 121 9.72 20.96 7.02
CA CYS A 121 8.97 19.75 7.27
C CYS A 121 7.48 20.05 7.45
N THR A 122 6.65 19.01 7.37
CA THR A 122 5.21 19.17 7.56
C THR A 122 4.91 19.67 8.97
N PHE A 123 3.91 20.53 9.06
CA PHE A 123 3.37 21.01 10.33
C PHE A 123 2.40 20.01 10.96
N GLY A 124 1.90 19.04 10.19
CA GLY A 124 1.04 17.96 10.67
C GLY A 124 1.81 16.83 11.36
N THR A 125 1.08 15.76 11.68
CA THR A 125 1.65 14.52 12.23
C THR A 125 2.69 13.95 11.26
N ARG A 126 3.81 13.49 11.81
CA ARG A 126 4.88 12.84 11.05
C ARG A 126 4.55 11.37 10.84
N LEU A 127 4.99 10.85 9.71
CA LEU A 127 4.78 9.49 9.30
C LEU A 127 5.90 8.59 9.83
N SER A 128 5.58 7.32 10.10
CA SER A 128 6.58 6.30 10.41
C SER A 128 7.39 5.94 9.16
N GLU A 129 8.51 5.24 9.35
CA GLU A 129 9.32 4.75 8.22
C GLU A 129 8.52 3.78 7.34
N GLU A 130 7.70 2.91 7.95
CA GLU A 130 6.86 1.95 7.23
C GLU A 130 5.78 2.65 6.39
N GLU A 131 5.15 3.71 6.92
CA GLU A 131 4.17 4.51 6.17
C GLU A 131 4.83 5.22 4.98
N ILE A 132 6.05 5.74 5.16
CA ILE A 132 6.82 6.38 4.09
C ILE A 132 7.22 5.37 2.99
N VAL A 133 7.66 4.17 3.37
CA VAL A 133 7.97 3.10 2.41
C VAL A 133 6.70 2.69 1.66
N THR A 134 5.57 2.57 2.36
CA THR A 134 4.27 2.25 1.75
C THR A 134 3.86 3.31 0.73
N LEU A 135 4.03 4.60 1.05
CA LEU A 135 3.79 5.71 0.13
C LEU A 135 4.72 5.66 -1.10
N ALA A 136 6.02 5.40 -0.90
CA ALA A 136 6.97 5.32 -2.00
C ALA A 136 6.60 4.20 -2.99
N GLN A 137 6.25 3.02 -2.46
CA GLN A 137 5.79 1.89 -3.27
C GLN A 137 4.49 2.21 -4.00
N TYR A 138 3.53 2.84 -3.32
CA TYR A 138 2.29 3.29 -3.94
C TYR A 138 2.55 4.26 -5.10
N VAL A 139 3.39 5.28 -4.90
CA VAL A 139 3.75 6.23 -5.96
C VAL A 139 4.41 5.52 -7.14
N GLN A 140 5.29 4.55 -6.90
CA GLN A 140 5.87 3.75 -7.98
C GLN A 140 4.82 2.97 -8.77
N ILE A 141 3.92 2.27 -8.07
CA ILE A 141 2.85 1.48 -8.70
C ILE A 141 1.97 2.39 -9.56
N GLN A 142 1.56 3.54 -9.03
CA GLN A 142 0.73 4.50 -9.76
C GLN A 142 1.47 5.11 -10.95
N ALA A 143 2.74 5.46 -10.79
CA ALA A 143 3.56 6.01 -11.88
C ALA A 143 3.73 5.00 -13.02
N GLN A 144 3.91 3.72 -12.71
CA GLN A 144 4.01 2.62 -13.69
C GLN A 144 2.67 2.34 -14.37
N ALA A 145 1.56 2.46 -13.63
CA ALA A 145 0.20 2.38 -14.16
C ALA A 145 -0.24 3.65 -14.92
N GLY A 146 0.62 4.67 -15.01
CA GLY A 146 0.33 5.93 -15.69
C GLY A 146 -0.74 6.78 -14.99
N TRP A 147 -0.95 6.59 -13.69
CA TRP A 147 -1.98 7.26 -12.90
C TRP A 147 -3.40 7.12 -13.49
N ALA A 148 -3.69 5.96 -14.09
CA ALA A 148 -5.04 5.63 -14.54
C ALA A 148 -6.00 5.70 -13.35
N SER A 149 -7.14 6.37 -13.53
CA SER A 149 -8.21 6.40 -12.52
C SER A 149 -8.68 4.97 -12.29
N THR A 150 -8.64 4.52 -11.04
CA THR A 150 -9.32 3.30 -10.59
C THR A 150 -10.76 3.61 -10.21
#